data_AF-A0A819XAF5-F1
#
_entry.id   AF-A0A819XAF5-F1
#
_cell.length_a   1.000
_cell.length_b   1.000
_cell.length_c   1.000
_cell.angle_alpha   90.00
_cell.angle_beta   90.00
_cell.angle_gamma   90.00
#
_symmetry.space_group_name_H-M   'P 1'
#
loop_
_entity.id
_entity.type
_entity.pdbx_description
1 polymer ?
#
loop_
_entity_poly.entity_id
_entity_poly.type
_entity_poly.pdbx_seq_one_letter_code
_entity_poly.pdbx_strand_id
1 'polypeptide(L)' 'WGLEIDETHFLGGLDKTPFLQSINPAIFFDDSKENIDRAKIYVPSAQVIYGINNLDPNILIKSPSIESRNIQNEHST' A
#
# COMPACT_ATOMS: atom_id res chain seq x y z
N TRP A 1 7.25 5.53 18.68
CA TRP A 1 7.60 4.36 17.85
C TRP A 1 9.08 4.00 17.89
N GLY A 2 9.92 4.65 18.72
CA GLY A 2 11.25 4.12 19.10
C GLY A 2 12.24 3.89 17.95
N LEU A 3 11.98 4.44 16.77
CA LEU A 3 12.85 4.32 15.60
C LEU A 3 13.77 5.54 15.53
N GLU A 4 15.06 5.32 15.37
CA GLU A 4 16.00 6.36 14.99
C GLU A 4 15.90 6.60 13.47
N ILE A 5 15.96 7.86 13.06
CA ILE A 5 15.88 8.27 11.66
C ILE A 5 17.20 8.92 11.31
N ASP A 6 17.90 8.38 10.31
CA ASP A 6 19.14 8.98 9.81
C ASP A 6 18.86 10.23 8.97
N GLU A 7 17.99 10.10 7.95
CA GLU A 7 17.73 11.16 6.97
C GLU A 7 16.26 11.19 6.53
N THR A 8 15.82 12.33 6.00
CA THR A 8 14.46 12.51 5.44
C THR A 8 14.51 13.33 4.17
N HIS A 9 13.80 12.86 3.15
CA HIS A 9 13.79 13.46 1.81
C HIS A 9 12.36 13.77 1.37
N PHE A 10 12.14 14.99 0.87
CA PHE A 10 10.84 15.45 0.38
C PHE A 10 10.91 15.65 -1.14
N LEU A 11 10.26 14.76 -1.88
CA LEU A 11 10.36 14.74 -3.35
C LEU A 11 9.19 15.44 -4.05
N GLY A 12 8.21 15.99 -3.32
CA GLY A 12 7.16 16.83 -3.90
C GLY A 12 6.31 16.18 -5.01
N GLY A 13 6.17 14.84 -5.01
CA GLY A 13 5.46 14.10 -6.05
C GLY A 13 6.32 13.70 -7.27
N LEU A 14 7.61 14.03 -7.27
CA LEU A 14 8.56 13.52 -8.27
C LEU A 14 8.66 11.99 -8.23
N ASP A 15 9.08 11.41 -9.34
CA ASP A 15 9.43 9.99 -9.39
C ASP A 15 10.55 9.69 -8.39
N LYS A 16 10.29 8.74 -7.50
CA LYS A 16 11.19 8.32 -6.44
C LYS A 16 12.34 7.47 -6.97
N THR A 17 12.20 6.90 -8.17
CA THR A 17 13.12 5.92 -8.74
C THR A 17 14.58 6.42 -8.85
N PRO A 18 14.87 7.62 -9.39
CA PRO A 18 16.25 8.09 -9.48
C PRO A 18 16.90 8.27 -8.11
N PHE A 19 16.13 8.70 -7.11
CA PHE A 19 16.61 8.83 -5.74
C PHE A 19 16.91 7.46 -5.12
N LEU A 20 15.97 6.50 -5.24
CA LEU A 20 16.16 5.13 -4.75
C LEU A 20 17.40 4.46 -5.39
N GLN A 21 17.68 4.72 -6.67
CA GLN A 21 18.91 4.24 -7.31
C GLN A 21 20.18 4.86 -6.71
N SER A 22 20.16 6.15 -6.37
CA SER A 22 21.32 6.83 -5.78
C SER A 22 21.64 6.40 -4.35
N ILE A 23 20.61 6.12 -3.54
CA ILE A 23 20.81 5.71 -2.13
C ILE A 23 20.97 4.19 -1.98
N ASN A 24 20.59 3.42 -3.01
CA ASN A 24 20.67 1.95 -3.07
C ASN A 24 20.24 1.25 -1.76
N PRO A 25 18.97 1.43 -1.34
CA PRO A 25 18.52 0.91 -0.07
C PRO A 25 18.37 -0.61 -0.14
N ALA A 26 18.46 -1.28 1.00
CA ALA A 26 18.22 -2.72 1.07
C ALA A 26 16.74 -3.07 0.79
N ILE A 27 15.81 -2.20 1.19
CA ILE A 27 14.38 -2.38 1.02
C ILE A 27 13.65 -1.03 0.91
N PHE A 28 12.57 -1.01 0.15
CA PHE A 28 11.68 0.13 0.00
C PHE A 28 10.23 -0.24 0.35
N PHE A 29 9.58 0.58 1.18
CA PHE A 29 8.17 0.43 1.54
C PHE A 29 7.41 1.67 1.09
N ASP A 30 6.28 1.46 0.42
CA ASP A 30 5.38 2.54 0.00
C ASP A 30 3.95 2.01 -0.07
N ASP A 31 2.98 2.90 0.01
CA ASP A 31 1.56 2.55 0.06
C ASP A 31 0.90 2.69 -1.33
N SER A 32 1.53 3.42 -2.25
CA SER A 32 1.12 3.54 -3.64
C SER A 32 1.64 2.39 -4.49
N LYS A 33 0.70 1.66 -5.12
CA LYS A 33 1.01 0.60 -6.08
C LYS A 33 1.89 1.07 -7.24
N GLU A 34 1.67 2.30 -7.72
CA GLU A 34 2.46 2.89 -8.81
C GLU A 34 3.93 3.09 -8.41
N ASN A 35 4.18 3.57 -7.18
CA ASN A 35 5.54 3.73 -6.66
C ASN A 35 6.23 2.36 -6.56
N ILE A 36 5.52 1.34 -6.06
CA ILE A 36 6.05 -0.03 -5.96
C ILE A 36 6.34 -0.61 -7.34
N ASP A 37 5.43 -0.47 -8.31
CA ASP A 37 5.60 -1.02 -9.65
C ASP A 37 6.80 -0.40 -10.40
N ARG A 38 7.12 0.87 -10.14
CA ARG A 38 8.35 1.53 -10.65
C ARG A 38 9.60 1.09 -9.90
N ALA A 39 9.57 1.10 -8.57
CA ALA A 39 10.74 0.86 -7.73
C ALA A 39 11.22 -0.60 -7.75
N LYS A 40 10.31 -1.58 -7.86
CA LYS A 40 10.63 -3.02 -7.76
C LYS A 40 11.62 -3.54 -8.79
N ILE A 41 11.84 -2.80 -9.88
CA ILE A 41 12.82 -3.13 -10.92
C ILE A 41 14.25 -2.90 -10.40
N TYR A 42 14.42 -2.00 -9.43
CA TYR A 42 15.72 -1.53 -8.96
C TYR A 42 16.02 -1.91 -7.50
N VAL A 43 14.98 -1.99 -6.66
CA VAL A 43 15.12 -2.27 -5.22
C VAL A 43 14.04 -3.24 -4.75
N PRO A 44 14.34 -4.18 -3.84
CA PRO A 44 13.32 -4.96 -3.14
C PRO A 44 12.25 -4.03 -2.56
N SER A 45 11.01 -4.19 -3.02
CA SER A 45 9.92 -3.26 -2.72
C SER A 45 8.72 -4.01 -2.18
N ALA A 46 8.06 -3.45 -1.16
CA ALA A 46 6.85 -4.00 -0.57
C ALA A 46 5.77 -2.94 -0.42
N GLN A 47 4.56 -3.26 -0.91
CA GLN A 47 3.40 -2.39 -0.75
C GLN A 47 2.86 -2.48 0.67
N VAL A 48 2.77 -1.34 1.35
CA VAL A 48 2.06 -1.25 2.64
C VAL A 48 0.57 -1.19 2.35
N ILE A 49 -0.16 -2.22 2.77
CA ILE A 49 -1.61 -2.29 2.59
C ILE A 49 -2.30 -1.44 3.65
N TYR A 50 -3.18 -0.54 3.21
CA TYR A 50 -3.98 0.29 4.10
C TYR A 50 -5.40 0.48 3.55
N GLY A 51 -6.36 0.54 4.46
CA GLY A 51 -7.77 0.77 4.14
C GLY A 51 -8.38 -0.30 3.22
N ILE A 52 -9.62 -0.05 2.78
CA ILE A 52 -10.34 -0.96 1.87
C ILE A 52 -9.85 -0.88 0.42
N ASN A 53 -9.19 0.23 0.05
CA ASN A 53 -8.82 0.52 -1.34
C ASN A 53 -7.60 -0.28 -1.83
N ASN A 54 -6.76 -0.79 -0.92
CA ASN A 54 -5.58 -1.60 -1.26
C ASN A 54 -5.76 -3.09 -0.97
N LEU A 55 -6.97 -3.55 -0.66
CA LEU A 55 -7.21 -4.97 -0.39
C LEU A 55 -7.39 -5.70 -1.72
N ASP A 56 -6.62 -6.77 -1.91
CA ASP A 56 -6.89 -7.74 -2.97
C ASP A 56 -8.31 -8.29 -2.75
N PRO A 57 -9.20 -8.22 -3.76
CA PRO A 57 -10.54 -8.80 -3.67
C PRO A 57 -10.52 -10.25 -3.20
N ASN A 58 -9.48 -11.03 -3.55
CA ASN A 58 -9.33 -12.41 -3.13
C ASN A 58 -8.95 -12.57 -1.64
N ILE A 59 -8.38 -11.55 -1.02
CA ILE A 59 -8.16 -11.48 0.43
C ILE A 59 -9.47 -11.08 1.14
N LEU A 60 -10.23 -10.15 0.56
CA LEU A 60 -11.55 -9.74 1.08
C LEU A 60 -12.56 -10.89 1.08
N ILE A 61 -12.62 -11.66 -0.01
CA ILE A 61 -13.55 -12.80 -0.15
C ILE A 61 -13.22 -13.94 0.84
N LYS A 62 -11.98 -14.02 1.33
CA LYS A 62 -11.55 -15.00 2.35
C LYS A 62 -11.62 -14.46 3.78
N SER A 63 -11.92 -13.17 3.96
CA SER A 63 -12.05 -12.55 5.28
C SER A 63 -13.39 -12.98 5.90
N PRO A 64 -13.42 -13.56 7.12
CA PRO A 64 -14.66 -14.11 7.72
C PRO A 64 -15.79 -13.11 7.98
N SER A 65 -15.57 -11.81 7.73
CA SER A 65 -16.44 -10.71 8.15
C SER A 65 -17.22 -10.02 7.03
N ILE A 66 -17.13 -10.48 5.78
CA ILE A 66 -17.98 -9.98 4.68
C ILE A 66 -18.90 -11.10 4.20
N GLU A 67 -19.74 -11.63 5.10
CA GLU A 67 -21.02 -12.15 4.66
C GLU A 67 -21.92 -10.96 4.34
N SER A 68 -22.38 -10.92 3.09
CA SER A 68 -23.30 -9.94 2.53
C SER A 68 -24.47 -9.71 3.49
N ARG A 69 -24.54 -8.54 4.13
CA ARG A 69 -25.80 -8.08 4.73
C ARG A 69 -26.82 -7.98 3.60
N ASN A 70 -27.73 -8.94 3.53
CA ASN A 70 -28.88 -8.94 2.63
C ASN A 70 -29.70 -7.67 2.85
N ILE A 71 -29.61 -6.72 1.92
CA ILE A 71 -30.51 -5.58 1.83
C ILE A 71 -31.81 -6.08 1.17
N GLN A 72 -32.71 -6.68 1.95
CA GLN A 72 -34.07 -7.00 1.48
C GLN A 72 -35.21 -6.74 2.46
N ASN A 73 -34.99 -6.17 3.66
CA ASN A 73 -36.08 -5.98 4.62
C ASN A 73 -36.26 -4.52 5.04
N GLU A 74 -36.75 -3.66 4.15
CA GLU A 74 -37.38 -2.38 4.53
C GLU A 74 -38.62 -2.08 3.67
N HIS A 75 -39.52 -3.05 3.49
CA HIS A 75 -40.91 -2.77 3.09
C HIS A 75 -41.85 -3.64 3.93
N SER A 76 -42.14 -3.19 5.15
CA SER A 76 -43.40 -3.39 5.88
C SER A 76 -43.28 -2.81 7.28
N THR A 77 -43.72 -1.56 7.48
CA THR A 77 -44.85 -1.17 8.34
C THR A 77 -45.07 0.33 8.17
#